data_AF-X1JAG9-F1
#
_entry.id   AF-X1JAG9-F1
#
_cell.length_a   1.000
_cell.length_b   1.000
_cell.length_c   1.000
_cell.angle_alpha   90.00
_cell.angle_beta   90.00
_cell.angle_gamma   90.00
#
_symmetry.space_group_name_H-M   'P 1'
#
loop_
_entity.id
_entity.type
_entity.pdbx_description
1 polymer ?
#
loop_
_entity_poly.entity_id
_entity_poly.type
_entity_poly.pdbx_seq_one_letter_code
_entity_poly.pdbx_strand_id
1 'polypeptide(L)' 'MAFTAVFQKVPEGYIGFVEELPGANSQGSTLVGCRYKFNILSYTTRG' A
#
# COMPACT_ATOMS: atom_id res chain seq x y z
N MET A 1 -16.83 -0.32 -4.17
CA MET A 1 -16.34 -1.05 -2.97
C MET A 1 -15.24 -0.23 -2.29
N ALA A 2 -15.18 -0.29 -0.97
CA ALA A 2 -14.06 0.24 -0.17
C ALA A 2 -13.31 -0.95 0.45
N PHE A 3 -11.98 -0.90 0.45
CA PHE A 3 -11.10 -1.88 1.09
C PHE A 3 -10.35 -1.19 2.23
N THR A 4 -9.93 -1.98 3.23
CA THR A 4 -9.09 -1.49 4.32
C THR A 4 -7.63 -1.79 4.00
N ALA A 5 -6.80 -0.75 3.91
CA ALA A 5 -5.37 -0.92 3.73
C ALA A 5 -4.66 -0.91 5.10
N VAL A 6 -3.78 -1.89 5.31
CA VAL A 6 -2.92 -1.98 6.50
C VAL A 6 -1.57 -1.37 6.17
N PHE A 7 -1.03 -0.56 7.09
CA PHE A 7 0.33 -0.01 7.00
C PHE A 7 1.15 -0.46 8.21
N GLN A 8 2.25 -1.16 7.96
CA GLN A 8 3.12 -1.70 9.00
C GLN A 8 4.51 -1.08 8.92
N LYS A 9 5.04 -0.65 10.08
CA LYS A 9 6.44 -0.24 10.21
C LYS A 9 7.34 -1.49 10.21
N VAL A 10 8.40 -1.45 9.41
CA VAL A 10 9.47 -2.46 9.35
C VAL A 10 10.82 -1.76 9.43
N PRO A 11 11.94 -2.46 9.70
CA PRO A 11 13.27 -1.83 9.77
C PRO A 11 13.61 -1.01 8.51
N GLU A 12 13.17 -1.47 7.34
CA GLU A 12 13.42 -0.85 6.03
C GLU A 12 12.45 0.30 5.69
N GLY A 13 11.49 0.63 6.57
CA GLY A 13 10.51 1.69 6.32
C GLY A 13 9.09 1.29 6.69
N TYR A 14 8.19 1.39 5.73
CA TYR A 14 6.78 1.04 5.84
C TYR A 14 6.36 0.19 4.65
N ILE A 15 5.59 -0.86 4.93
CA ILE A 15 4.87 -1.64 3.94
C ILE A 15 3.38 -1.32 4.03
N GLY A 16 2.68 -1.32 2.89
CA GLY A 16 1.24 -1.16 2.79
C GLY A 16 0.65 -2.29 1.95
N PHE A 17 -0.47 -2.89 2.38
CA PHE A 17 -1.13 -4.00 1.70
C PHE A 17 -2.63 -4.08 2.03
N VAL A 18 -3.42 -4.76 1.19
CA VAL A 18 -4.82 -5.14 1.46
C VAL A 18 -4.89 -6.66 1.60
N GLU A 19 -5.42 -7.18 2.71
CA GLU A 19 -5.46 -8.62 2.98
C GLU A 19 -6.37 -9.37 1.98
N GLU A 20 -7.46 -8.73 1.56
CA GLU A 20 -8.43 -9.28 0.62
C GLU A 20 -7.98 -9.20 -0.85
N LEU A 21 -6.84 -8.54 -1.15
CA LEU A 21 -6.33 -8.34 -2.50
C LEU A 21 -4.83 -8.66 -2.58
N PRO A 22 -4.46 -9.96 -2.70
CA PRO A 22 -3.08 -10.38 -2.91
C PRO A 22 -2.48 -9.70 -4.14
N GLY A 23 -1.36 -9.00 -3.95
CA GLY A 23 -0.67 -8.26 -5.02
C GLY A 23 -0.88 -6.74 -5.01
N ALA A 24 -1.84 -6.24 -4.22
CA ALA A 24 -1.99 -4.81 -3.95
C ALA A 24 -1.06 -4.37 -2.81
N ASN A 25 0.25 -4.28 -3.09
CA ASN A 25 1.29 -4.01 -2.09
C ASN A 25 2.12 -2.77 -2.45
N SER A 26 2.58 -2.01 -1.46
CA SER A 26 3.53 -0.90 -1.65
C SER A 26 4.54 -0.81 -0.50
N GLN A 27 5.69 -0.19 -0.76
CA GLN A 27 6.70 0.08 0.27
C GLN A 27 7.29 1.49 0.11
N GLY A 28 7.59 2.11 1.24
CA GLY A 28 8.27 3.41 1.28
C GLY A 28 9.00 3.65 2.59
N SER A 29 10.04 4.49 2.55
CA SER A 29 10.83 4.85 3.74
C SER A 29 10.01 5.62 4.79
N THR A 30 8.93 6.27 4.36
CA THR A 30 8.00 7.03 5.21
C THR A 30 6.56 6.55 5.02
N LEU A 31 5.73 6.72 6.06
CA LEU A 31 4.31 6.34 6.01
C LEU A 31 3.56 7.11 4.92
N VAL A 32 3.81 8.43 4.81
CA VAL A 32 3.19 9.29 3.78
C VAL A 32 3.58 8.83 2.39
N GLY A 33 4.87 8.55 2.15
CA GLY A 33 5.35 8.06 0.86
C GLY A 33 4.75 6.69 0.51
N CYS A 34 4.67 5.78 1.47
CA CYS A 34 4.04 4.48 1.30
C CYS A 34 2.54 4.64 0.96
N ARG A 35 1.81 5.50 1.68
CA ARG A 35 0.39 5.76 1.44
C ARG A 35 0.13 6.37 0.06
N TYR A 36 0.96 7.31 -0.38
CA TYR A 36 0.83 7.93 -1.69
C TYR A 36 1.00 6.90 -2.83
N LYS A 37 2.07 6.08 -2.76
CA LYS A 37 2.30 5.01 -3.73
C LYS A 37 1.18 3.95 -3.70
N PHE A 38 0.68 3.62 -2.52
CA PHE A 38 -0.42 2.68 -2.35
C PHE A 38 -1.70 3.18 -3.04
N ASN A 39 -2.04 4.46 -2.85
CA ASN A 39 -3.19 5.06 -3.50
C ASN A 39 -3.05 5.05 -5.03
N ILE A 40 -1.85 5.27 -5.56
CA ILE A 40 -1.58 5.20 -7.01
C ILE A 40 -1.74 3.76 -7.52
N LEU A 41 -1.19 2.77 -6.83
CA LEU A 41 -1.31 1.35 -7.24
C LEU A 41 -2.77 0.92 -7.41
N SER A 42 -3.68 1.37 -6.54
CA SER A 42 -5.12 1.12 -6.69
C SER A 42 -5.77 1.73 -7.94
N TYR A 43 -5.17 2.75 -8.56
CA TYR A 43 -5.60 3.30 -9.84
C TYR A 43 -4.90 2.65 -11.04
N THR A 44 -3.65 2.20 -10.90
CA THR A 44 -2.88 1.61 -12.02
C THR A 44 -3.25 0.16 -12.32
N THR A 45 -3.67 -0.61 -11.31
CA THR A 45 -4.05 -2.03 -11.49
C THR A 45 -5.47 -2.22 -12.01
N ARG A 46 -6.16 -1.15 -12.41
CA ARG A 46 -7.48 -1.18 -13.07
C ARG A 46 -7.42 -1.01 -14.60
N GLY A 47 -6.25 -1.29 -15.20
CA GLY A 47 -6.05 -1.38 -16.64
C GLY A 47 -6.08 -2.82 -17.13
#